data_AF-A0A2S9VC76-F1
#
_entry.id   AF-A0A2S9VC76-F1
#
_cell.length_a   1.000
_cell.length_b   1.000
_cell.length_c   1.000
_cell.angle_alpha   90.00
_cell.angle_beta   90.00
_cell.angle_gamma   90.00
#
_symmetry.space_group_name_H-M   'P 1'
#
loop_
_entity.id
_entity.type
_entity.pdbx_description
1 polymer ?
#
loop_
_entity_poly.entity_id
_entity_poly.type
_entity_poly.pdbx_seq_one_letter_code
_entity_poly.pdbx_strand_id
1 'polypeptide(L)'
;MIRLMMANWHKWLALVVSIQLLVWLITGLYFNSLMNSAANVQTRQPVQHEGYLPGRELYPPQAIDAPPPVAVSIIWVLGAPYYQFEYNQPSHAYFIRQRRIFDATTGAPWQISAEQVAAIAGQAYAGSAPAGEPVLLKPPIDDLPRQQNPLWQVRFADEFNTAVYLDALTGHVIRHTNDRQRFDDLMFTLHFMDYTSTGFFNHPLIVIFAIATSLLAFSGGYLLISRSGPPGKQQASPCLLTVNFVSGAESISLPARADDTVFTTLSKHGIHLPSECGGAGTCGKCRVQCHSAPPVNDIEKHHLNERQLANRIRLGCQQEVGKCQQITLRKR
;
A
#
# COMPACT_ATOMS: atom_id res chain seq x y z
N MET A 1 30.73 15.47 1.66
CA MET A 1 29.61 15.74 2.60
C MET A 1 28.22 15.62 1.97
N ILE A 2 27.84 16.46 0.99
CA ILE A 2 26.47 16.49 0.43
C ILE A 2 26.01 15.14 -0.14
N ARG A 3 26.87 14.46 -0.90
CA ARG A 3 26.56 13.13 -1.48
C ARG A 3 26.31 12.04 -0.42
N LEU A 4 27.07 12.04 0.68
CA LEU A 4 26.91 11.08 1.78
C LEU A 4 25.61 11.34 2.56
N MET A 5 25.28 12.62 2.77
CA MET A 5 24.01 13.02 3.37
C MET A 5 22.81 12.59 2.51
N MET A 6 22.88 12.84 1.20
CA MET A 6 21.87 12.40 0.23
C MET A 6 21.73 10.88 0.18
N ALA A 7 22.84 10.13 0.20
CA ALA A 7 22.81 8.67 0.21
C ALA A 7 22.15 8.11 1.48
N ASN A 8 22.40 8.72 2.64
CA ASN A 8 21.77 8.31 3.90
C ASN A 8 20.26 8.60 3.89
N TRP A 9 19.85 9.80 3.45
CA TRP A 9 18.44 10.15 3.28
C TRP A 9 17.73 9.23 2.29
N HIS A 10 18.33 9.01 1.12
CA HIS A 10 17.79 8.11 0.09
C HIS A 10 17.57 6.69 0.65
N LYS A 11 18.52 6.14 1.42
CA LYS A 11 18.40 4.81 2.01
C LYS A 11 17.18 4.68 2.92
N TRP A 12 16.95 5.64 3.82
CA TRP A 12 15.83 5.58 4.76
C TRP A 12 14.50 5.88 4.09
N LEU A 13 14.48 6.84 3.16
CA LEU A 13 13.30 7.11 2.34
C LEU A 13 12.91 5.87 1.51
N ALA A 14 13.90 5.21 0.91
CA ALA A 14 13.71 3.98 0.15
C ALA A 14 13.07 2.89 1.01
N LEU A 15 13.53 2.70 2.25
CA LEU A 15 12.98 1.69 3.15
C LEU A 15 11.49 1.94 3.42
N VAL A 16 11.12 3.16 3.80
CA VAL A 16 9.72 3.52 4.12
C VAL A 16 8.83 3.36 2.88
N VAL A 17 9.25 3.90 1.73
CA VAL A 17 8.49 3.81 0.47
C VAL A 17 8.38 2.36 0.00
N SER A 18 9.43 1.56 0.13
CA SER A 18 9.41 0.15 -0.32
C SER A 18 8.46 -0.71 0.49
N ILE A 19 8.30 -0.45 1.80
CA ILE A 19 7.32 -1.17 2.63
C ILE A 19 5.91 -0.91 2.11
N GLN A 20 5.55 0.35 1.85
CA GLN A 20 4.23 0.67 1.31
C GLN A 20 4.04 0.13 -0.12
N LEU A 21 5.08 0.21 -0.96
CA LEU A 21 5.03 -0.33 -2.31
C LEU A 21 4.84 -1.86 -2.31
N LEU A 22 5.42 -2.57 -1.33
CA LEU A 22 5.18 -4.01 -1.14
C LEU A 22 3.71 -4.29 -0.78
N VAL A 23 3.12 -3.50 0.12
CA VAL A 23 1.68 -3.61 0.43
C VAL A 23 0.84 -3.39 -0.82
N TRP A 24 1.15 -2.38 -1.64
CA TRP A 24 0.46 -2.13 -2.90
C TRP A 24 0.62 -3.25 -3.93
N LEU A 25 1.81 -3.84 -4.05
CA LEU A 25 2.02 -4.99 -4.93
C LEU A 25 1.21 -6.21 -4.47
N ILE A 26 1.20 -6.52 -3.18
CA ILE A 26 0.46 -7.66 -2.62
C ILE A 26 -1.05 -7.47 -2.81
N THR A 27 -1.58 -6.31 -2.44
CA THR A 27 -3.01 -5.98 -2.58
C THR A 27 -3.42 -5.85 -4.05
N GLY A 28 -2.59 -5.30 -4.91
CA GLY A 28 -2.83 -5.24 -6.35
C GLY A 28 -2.85 -6.64 -7.01
N LEU A 29 -1.93 -7.51 -6.60
CA LEU A 29 -1.95 -8.92 -7.02
C LEU A 29 -3.22 -9.61 -6.56
N TYR A 30 -3.65 -9.38 -5.31
CA TYR A 30 -4.92 -9.91 -4.79
C TYR A 30 -6.10 -9.51 -5.67
N PHE A 31 -6.25 -8.23 -6.00
CA PHE A 31 -7.36 -7.76 -6.84
C PHE A 31 -7.37 -8.40 -8.23
N ASN A 32 -6.20 -8.60 -8.83
CA ASN A 32 -6.10 -9.11 -10.18
C ASN A 32 -6.20 -10.65 -10.28
N SER A 33 -5.99 -11.37 -9.19
CA SER A 33 -5.90 -12.85 -9.24
C SER A 33 -6.86 -13.60 -8.32
N LEU A 34 -7.25 -13.01 -7.19
CA LEU A 34 -8.00 -13.69 -6.12
C LEU A 34 -9.36 -13.06 -5.82
N MET A 35 -9.53 -11.77 -6.13
CA MET A 35 -10.80 -11.08 -5.91
C MET A 35 -11.82 -11.47 -6.99
N ASN A 36 -13.01 -11.87 -6.56
CA ASN A 36 -14.14 -12.13 -7.44
C ASN A 36 -15.41 -11.50 -6.87
N SER A 37 -15.59 -10.20 -7.14
CA SER A 37 -16.68 -9.40 -6.57
C SER A 37 -18.08 -9.92 -6.90
N ALA A 38 -18.26 -10.62 -8.03
CA ALA A 38 -19.55 -11.18 -8.42
C ALA A 38 -19.94 -12.44 -7.61
N ALA A 39 -18.95 -13.16 -7.07
CA ALA A 39 -19.15 -14.44 -6.39
C ALA A 39 -19.01 -14.36 -4.86
N ASN A 40 -18.70 -13.19 -4.29
CA ASN A 40 -18.38 -13.09 -2.87
C ASN A 40 -19.56 -13.36 -1.95
N VAL A 41 -20.80 -13.03 -2.37
CA VAL A 41 -22.00 -13.26 -1.57
C VAL A 41 -23.02 -14.06 -2.38
N GLN A 42 -22.73 -15.36 -2.56
CA GLN A 42 -23.56 -16.28 -3.34
C GLN A 42 -24.95 -16.51 -2.72
N THR A 43 -25.09 -16.22 -1.42
CA THR A 43 -26.33 -16.33 -0.66
C THR A 43 -27.27 -15.13 -0.86
N ARG A 44 -26.90 -14.14 -1.69
CA ARG A 44 -27.75 -12.99 -1.98
C ARG A 44 -28.98 -13.41 -2.80
N GLN A 45 -30.18 -13.14 -2.27
CA GLN A 45 -31.44 -13.22 -3.01
C GLN A 45 -32.07 -11.83 -3.13
N PRO A 46 -32.59 -11.44 -4.32
CA PRO A 46 -33.40 -10.24 -4.45
C PRO A 46 -34.75 -10.48 -3.75
N VAL A 47 -35.12 -9.58 -2.85
CA VAL A 47 -36.46 -9.59 -2.24
C VAL A 47 -37.39 -8.79 -3.12
N GLN A 48 -38.49 -9.42 -3.57
CA GLN A 48 -39.55 -8.69 -4.25
C GLN A 48 -40.38 -7.91 -3.24
N HIS A 49 -40.46 -6.60 -3.45
CA HIS A 49 -41.27 -5.68 -2.65
C HIS A 49 -42.47 -5.20 -3.49
N GLU A 50 -43.03 -6.05 -4.34
CA GLU A 50 -44.26 -5.74 -5.06
C GLU A 50 -45.42 -6.46 -4.38
N GLY A 51 -46.53 -5.74 -4.20
CA GLY A 51 -47.77 -6.30 -3.68
C GLY A 51 -48.93 -6.00 -4.60
N TYR A 52 -49.97 -6.82 -4.48
CA TYR A 52 -51.22 -6.67 -5.21
C TYR A 52 -52.32 -6.29 -4.21
N LEU A 53 -53.03 -5.19 -4.48
CA LEU A 53 -54.18 -4.75 -3.67
C LEU A 53 -55.48 -4.89 -4.48
N PRO A 54 -56.07 -6.09 -4.52
CA PRO A 54 -57.38 -6.23 -5.13
C PRO A 54 -58.44 -5.59 -4.22
N GLY A 55 -59.15 -4.59 -4.74
CA GLY A 55 -60.41 -4.11 -4.15
C GLY A 55 -60.31 -3.35 -2.83
N ARG A 56 -59.13 -2.83 -2.47
CA ARG A 56 -58.97 -1.91 -1.34
C ARG A 56 -58.55 -0.53 -1.82
N GLU A 57 -59.30 0.50 -1.45
CA GLU A 57 -58.90 1.89 -1.63
C GLU A 57 -57.80 2.25 -0.64
N LEU A 58 -56.83 3.03 -1.11
CA LEU A 58 -55.78 3.56 -0.25
C LEU A 58 -56.30 4.76 0.54
N TYR A 59 -55.83 4.90 1.78
CA TYR A 59 -56.13 6.05 2.62
C TYR A 59 -55.55 7.32 1.97
N PRO A 60 -56.34 8.41 1.78
CA PRO A 60 -55.84 9.61 1.12
C PRO A 60 -54.61 10.20 1.85
N PRO A 61 -53.44 10.34 1.19
CA PRO A 61 -52.23 10.85 1.83
C PRO A 61 -52.40 12.23 2.46
N GLN A 62 -53.28 13.07 1.90
CA GLN A 62 -53.57 14.41 2.38
C GLN A 62 -54.39 14.43 3.67
N ALA A 63 -55.05 13.32 4.02
CA ALA A 63 -55.83 13.17 5.25
C ALA A 63 -54.98 12.71 6.44
N ILE A 64 -53.72 12.33 6.22
CA ILE A 64 -52.80 11.92 7.28
C ILE A 64 -52.34 13.14 8.07
N ASP A 65 -52.54 13.10 9.40
CA ASP A 65 -52.07 14.15 10.31
C ASP A 65 -50.54 14.08 10.49
N ALA A 66 -49.83 14.71 9.56
CA ALA A 66 -48.38 14.84 9.57
C ALA A 66 -47.94 16.18 8.99
N PRO A 67 -46.75 16.70 9.36
CA PRO A 67 -46.18 17.86 8.69
C PRO A 67 -46.08 17.61 7.17
N PRO A 68 -46.20 18.67 6.34
CA PRO A 68 -46.15 18.53 4.88
C PRO A 68 -44.78 17.97 4.44
N PRO A 69 -44.75 16.82 3.75
CA PRO A 69 -43.52 16.22 3.24
C PRO A 69 -43.08 16.90 1.93
N VAL A 70 -41.80 16.75 1.57
CA VAL A 70 -41.28 17.16 0.25
C VAL A 70 -41.59 16.14 -0.84
N ALA A 71 -41.80 14.87 -0.46
CA ALA A 71 -42.22 13.80 -1.34
C ALA A 71 -43.00 12.73 -0.58
N VAL A 72 -43.97 12.11 -1.27
CA VAL A 72 -44.71 10.94 -0.78
C VAL A 72 -44.55 9.82 -1.80
N SER A 73 -44.23 8.63 -1.32
CA SER A 73 -44.10 7.42 -2.14
C SER A 73 -44.81 6.25 -1.48
N ILE A 74 -45.25 5.28 -2.26
CA ILE A 74 -45.76 4.00 -1.74
C ILE A 74 -44.60 3.00 -1.75
N ILE A 75 -44.41 2.34 -0.61
CA ILE A 75 -43.50 1.21 -0.46
C ILE A 75 -44.30 -0.02 -0.05
N TRP A 76 -43.76 -1.21 -0.28
CA TRP A 76 -44.37 -2.44 0.18
C TRP A 76 -43.44 -3.17 1.13
N VAL A 77 -44.02 -3.67 2.21
CA VAL A 77 -43.32 -4.47 3.20
C VAL A 77 -44.13 -5.74 3.40
N LEU A 78 -43.55 -6.89 3.01
CA LEU A 78 -44.19 -8.21 3.09
C LEU A 78 -45.59 -8.24 2.44
N GLY A 79 -45.74 -7.57 1.30
CA GLY A 79 -46.99 -7.53 0.53
C GLY A 79 -48.04 -6.51 1.02
N ALA A 80 -47.80 -5.81 2.13
CA ALA A 80 -48.66 -4.74 2.62
C ALA A 80 -48.15 -3.36 2.14
N PRO A 81 -49.03 -2.44 1.73
CA PRO A 81 -48.66 -1.10 1.26
C PRO A 81 -48.48 -0.11 2.41
N TYR A 82 -47.45 0.73 2.31
CA TYR A 82 -47.18 1.81 3.26
C TYR A 82 -46.82 3.10 2.51
N TYR A 83 -47.21 4.24 3.07
CA TYR A 83 -46.74 5.54 2.62
C TYR A 83 -45.42 5.90 3.30
N GLN A 84 -44.41 6.23 2.50
CA GLN A 84 -43.18 6.85 2.97
C GLN A 84 -43.24 8.35 2.69
N PHE A 85 -43.30 9.13 3.77
CA PHE A 85 -43.21 10.59 3.74
C PHE A 85 -41.74 10.98 3.91
N GLU A 86 -41.19 11.73 2.95
CA GLU A 86 -39.84 12.26 3.01
C GLU A 86 -39.85 13.76 3.35
N TYR A 87 -38.99 14.19 4.26
CA TYR A 87 -38.88 15.57 4.73
C TYR A 87 -37.60 16.27 4.28
N ASN A 88 -36.68 15.53 3.66
CA ASN A 88 -35.48 16.05 3.03
C ASN A 88 -35.09 15.20 1.82
N GLN A 89 -34.27 15.77 0.93
CA GLN A 89 -33.71 15.08 -0.23
C GLN A 89 -32.18 15.18 -0.19
N PRO A 90 -31.49 14.28 0.54
CA PRO A 90 -30.04 14.27 0.54
C PRO A 90 -29.50 13.82 -0.83
N SER A 91 -28.28 14.24 -1.17
CA SER A 91 -27.63 13.89 -2.45
C SER A 91 -27.27 12.41 -2.58
N HIS A 92 -27.21 11.68 -1.47
CA HIS A 92 -26.92 10.24 -1.45
C HIS A 92 -27.76 9.51 -0.39
N ALA A 93 -28.09 8.24 -0.66
CA ALA A 93 -28.94 7.41 0.20
C ALA A 93 -28.36 7.12 1.59
N TYR A 94 -27.03 7.21 1.75
CA TYR A 94 -26.35 6.96 3.01
C TYR A 94 -26.35 8.16 3.96
N PHE A 95 -26.68 9.37 3.49
CA PHE A 95 -26.85 10.54 4.35
C PHE A 95 -28.16 10.50 5.13
N ILE A 96 -28.23 11.26 6.22
CA ILE A 96 -29.40 11.32 7.09
C ILE A 96 -30.66 11.66 6.29
N ARG A 97 -31.65 10.76 6.36
CA ARG A 97 -32.99 10.91 5.76
C ARG A 97 -34.02 11.08 6.86
N GLN A 98 -34.76 12.18 6.80
CA GLN A 98 -35.88 12.44 7.69
C GLN A 98 -37.15 11.89 7.03
N ARG A 99 -37.67 10.80 7.59
CA ARG A 99 -38.81 10.08 7.03
C ARG A 99 -39.77 9.62 8.11
N ARG A 100 -41.02 9.45 7.71
CA ARG A 100 -42.07 8.79 8.51
C ARG A 100 -42.83 7.82 7.63
N ILE A 101 -43.23 6.70 8.21
CA ILE A 101 -43.99 5.66 7.52
C ILE A 101 -45.39 5.58 8.10
N PHE A 102 -46.38 5.43 7.23
CA PHE A 102 -47.78 5.28 7.59
C PHE A 102 -48.38 4.08 6.84
N ASP A 103 -49.28 3.36 7.48
CA ASP A 103 -50.05 2.31 6.83
C ASP A 103 -50.93 2.92 5.73
N ALA A 104 -50.79 2.44 4.49
CA ALA A 104 -51.47 3.05 3.35
C ALA A 104 -52.97 2.72 3.27
N THR A 105 -53.47 1.84 4.14
CA THR A 105 -54.90 1.49 4.22
C THR A 105 -55.63 2.19 5.37
N THR A 106 -54.92 2.50 6.46
CA THR A 106 -55.51 3.13 7.66
C THR A 106 -55.06 4.56 7.90
N GLY A 107 -53.94 4.99 7.30
CA GLY A 107 -53.31 6.29 7.57
C GLY A 107 -52.59 6.37 8.91
N ALA A 108 -52.56 5.30 9.70
CA ALA A 108 -51.92 5.28 11.02
C ALA A 108 -50.39 5.25 10.92
N PRO A 109 -49.65 5.88 11.86
CA PRO A 109 -48.19 5.75 11.93
C PRO A 109 -47.77 4.28 12.06
N TRP A 110 -46.70 3.92 11.35
CA TRP A 110 -46.19 2.55 11.34
C TRP A 110 -44.68 2.49 11.53
N GLN A 111 -44.21 1.43 12.17
CA GLN A 111 -42.80 1.10 12.34
C GLN A 111 -42.60 -0.39 12.09
N ILE A 112 -41.49 -0.73 11.43
CA ILE A 112 -41.15 -2.13 11.16
C ILE A 112 -40.79 -2.87 12.45
N SER A 113 -41.35 -4.06 12.63
CA SER A 113 -41.04 -4.91 13.79
C SER A 113 -39.81 -5.79 13.55
N ALA A 114 -39.19 -6.28 14.63
CA ALA A 114 -38.09 -7.23 14.52
C ALA A 114 -38.50 -8.53 13.81
N GLU A 115 -39.73 -9.02 14.02
CA GLU A 115 -40.21 -10.23 13.32
C GLU A 115 -40.33 -9.99 11.80
N GLN A 116 -40.80 -8.81 11.38
CA GLN A 116 -40.87 -8.45 9.96
C GLN A 116 -39.48 -8.35 9.35
N VAL A 117 -38.52 -7.76 10.08
CA VAL A 117 -37.12 -7.68 9.65
C VAL A 117 -36.52 -9.09 9.49
N ALA A 118 -36.75 -9.99 10.44
CA ALA A 118 -36.28 -11.37 10.35
C ALA A 118 -36.87 -12.10 9.13
N ALA A 119 -38.17 -11.89 8.85
CA ALA A 119 -38.83 -12.48 7.69
C ALA A 119 -38.23 -11.97 6.35
N ILE A 120 -38.01 -10.66 6.23
CA ILE A 120 -37.39 -10.07 5.03
C ILE A 120 -35.95 -10.55 4.86
N ALA A 121 -35.17 -10.58 5.95
CA ALA A 121 -33.80 -11.08 5.91
C ALA A 121 -33.75 -12.55 5.47
N GLY A 122 -34.68 -13.38 5.94
CA GLY A 122 -34.83 -14.77 5.51
C GLY A 122 -35.12 -14.89 4.01
N GLN A 123 -36.00 -14.04 3.45
CA GLN A 123 -36.26 -14.00 2.00
C GLN A 123 -35.04 -13.50 1.21
N ALA A 124 -34.22 -12.63 1.81
CA ALA A 124 -33.03 -12.06 1.20
C ALA A 124 -31.83 -13.03 1.17
N TYR A 125 -31.94 -14.20 1.81
CA TYR A 125 -30.86 -15.15 2.01
C TYR A 125 -31.17 -16.50 1.37
N ALA A 126 -30.34 -16.93 0.41
CA ALA A 126 -30.48 -18.20 -0.32
C ALA A 126 -29.99 -19.43 0.46
N GLY A 127 -29.23 -19.23 1.54
CA GLY A 127 -28.59 -20.32 2.27
C GLY A 127 -29.55 -21.02 3.23
N SER A 128 -29.08 -22.11 3.83
CA SER A 128 -29.85 -22.92 4.78
C SER A 128 -29.51 -22.64 6.25
N ALA A 129 -28.53 -21.79 6.52
CA ALA A 129 -28.11 -21.46 7.88
C ALA A 129 -29.21 -20.69 8.64
N PRO A 130 -29.33 -20.91 9.97
CA PRO A 130 -30.31 -20.19 10.77
C PRO A 130 -29.97 -18.70 10.85
N ALA A 131 -31.00 -17.87 10.78
CA ALA A 131 -30.90 -16.44 11.06
C ALA A 131 -30.81 -16.20 12.58
N GLY A 132 -29.89 -15.33 12.98
CA GLY A 132 -29.82 -14.78 14.33
C GLY A 132 -30.86 -13.69 14.56
N GLU A 133 -30.90 -13.18 15.79
CA GLU A 133 -31.82 -12.11 16.15
C GLU A 133 -31.51 -10.80 15.40
N PRO A 134 -32.53 -10.09 14.88
CA PRO A 134 -32.35 -8.76 14.33
C PRO A 134 -31.86 -7.76 15.37
N VAL A 135 -30.78 -7.06 15.06
CA VAL A 135 -30.20 -6.02 15.93
C VAL A 135 -30.27 -4.66 15.24
N LEU A 136 -30.87 -3.67 15.92
CA LEU A 136 -30.91 -2.29 15.42
C LEU A 136 -29.58 -1.60 15.70
N LEU A 137 -28.86 -1.23 14.65
CA LEU A 137 -27.58 -0.54 14.71
C LEU A 137 -27.76 0.94 14.44
N LYS A 138 -27.04 1.76 15.22
CA LYS A 138 -26.89 3.20 14.97
C LYS A 138 -25.49 3.44 14.39
N PRO A 139 -25.33 4.41 13.47
CA PRO A 139 -24.01 4.81 12.98
C PRO A 139 -23.03 5.17 14.11
N PRO A 140 -21.71 4.90 13.93
CA PRO A 140 -21.10 4.26 12.77
C PRO A 140 -21.39 2.74 12.70
N ILE A 141 -21.51 2.21 11.48
CA ILE A 141 -21.74 0.78 11.22
C ILE A 141 -20.48 0.22 10.58
N ASP A 142 -19.85 -0.78 11.19
CA ASP A 142 -18.54 -1.29 10.78
C ASP A 142 -18.49 -1.73 9.30
N ASP A 143 -19.46 -2.54 8.85
CA ASP A 143 -19.52 -2.97 7.45
C ASP A 143 -20.03 -1.85 6.52
N LEU A 144 -20.56 -0.72 7.01
CA LEU A 144 -21.03 0.40 6.19
C LEU A 144 -20.63 1.75 6.81
N PRO A 145 -19.34 2.12 6.83
CA PRO A 145 -18.85 3.28 7.59
C PRO A 145 -19.39 4.63 7.11
N ARG A 146 -19.84 4.73 5.84
CA ARG A 146 -20.47 5.94 5.29
C ARG A 146 -21.94 6.10 5.66
N GLN A 147 -22.56 5.06 6.21
CA GLN A 147 -23.98 5.05 6.54
C GLN A 147 -24.28 5.93 7.74
N GLN A 148 -25.19 6.89 7.58
CA GLN A 148 -25.63 7.82 8.63
C GLN A 148 -27.08 7.59 9.08
N ASN A 149 -27.79 6.63 8.48
CA ASN A 149 -29.10 6.20 8.97
C ASN A 149 -28.98 4.90 9.75
N PRO A 150 -29.80 4.68 10.79
CA PRO A 150 -29.86 3.40 11.48
C PRO A 150 -30.26 2.29 10.50
N LEU A 151 -29.70 1.09 10.73
CA LEU A 151 -29.98 -0.11 9.96
C LEU A 151 -30.28 -1.26 10.91
N TRP A 152 -31.16 -2.18 10.50
CA TRP A 152 -31.22 -3.50 11.09
C TRP A 152 -30.12 -4.39 10.54
N GLN A 153 -29.50 -5.19 11.39
CA GLN A 153 -28.59 -6.25 11.01
C GLN A 153 -29.20 -7.60 11.40
N VAL A 154 -29.18 -8.53 10.44
CA VAL A 154 -29.46 -9.96 10.70
C VAL A 154 -28.24 -10.75 10.27
N ARG A 155 -27.69 -11.56 11.19
CA ARG A 155 -26.53 -12.43 10.92
C ARG A 155 -26.99 -13.86 10.72
N PHE A 156 -26.36 -14.56 9.78
CA PHE A 156 -26.61 -15.96 9.49
C PHE A 156 -25.41 -16.78 9.97
N ALA A 157 -25.68 -17.90 10.65
CA ALA A 157 -24.65 -18.80 11.15
C ALA A 157 -24.13 -19.74 10.05
N ASP A 158 -23.68 -19.17 8.93
CA ASP A 158 -23.03 -19.90 7.84
C ASP A 158 -21.50 -19.84 7.95
N GLU A 159 -20.82 -20.59 7.09
CA GLU A 159 -19.34 -20.67 7.05
C GLU A 159 -18.66 -19.32 6.84
N PHE A 160 -19.36 -18.36 6.21
CA PHE A 160 -18.81 -17.05 5.86
C PHE A 160 -19.29 -15.92 6.77
N ASN A 161 -20.04 -16.21 7.83
CA ASN A 161 -20.65 -15.22 8.73
C ASN A 161 -21.41 -14.11 7.97
N THR A 162 -22.32 -14.52 7.08
CA THR A 162 -23.13 -13.61 6.28
C THR A 162 -23.96 -12.69 7.16
N ALA A 163 -23.98 -11.41 6.83
CA ALA A 163 -24.81 -10.39 7.44
C ALA A 163 -25.64 -9.67 6.37
N VAL A 164 -26.93 -9.50 6.65
CA VAL A 164 -27.87 -8.74 5.83
C VAL A 164 -28.25 -7.47 6.59
N TYR A 165 -28.12 -6.34 5.90
CA TYR A 165 -28.44 -5.02 6.41
C TYR A 165 -29.71 -4.50 5.76
N LEU A 166 -30.65 -4.03 6.58
CA LEU A 166 -31.95 -3.54 6.13
C LEU A 166 -32.19 -2.12 6.66
N ASP A 167 -32.85 -1.26 5.88
CA ASP A 167 -33.23 0.09 6.32
C ASP A 167 -34.10 0.02 7.58
N ALA A 168 -33.78 0.80 8.61
CA ALA A 168 -34.47 0.73 9.90
C ALA A 168 -35.96 1.14 9.84
N LEU A 169 -36.38 1.86 8.79
CA LEU A 169 -37.77 2.30 8.64
C LEU A 169 -38.54 1.42 7.65
N THR A 170 -37.95 1.06 6.52
CA THR A 170 -38.67 0.36 5.44
C THR A 170 -38.42 -1.14 5.38
N GLY A 171 -37.38 -1.65 6.03
CA GLY A 171 -36.95 -3.04 5.87
C GLY A 171 -36.34 -3.34 4.51
N HIS A 172 -36.13 -2.34 3.65
CA HIS A 172 -35.49 -2.55 2.36
C HIS A 172 -34.04 -3.01 2.55
N VAL A 173 -33.63 -4.07 1.85
CA VAL A 173 -32.28 -4.62 1.96
C VAL A 173 -31.26 -3.66 1.35
N ILE A 174 -30.33 -3.17 2.16
CA ILE A 174 -29.30 -2.20 1.79
C ILE A 174 -28.02 -2.90 1.32
N ARG A 175 -27.59 -3.94 2.05
CA ARG A 175 -26.33 -4.65 1.75
C ARG A 175 -26.39 -6.09 2.24
N HIS A 176 -25.81 -6.98 1.44
CA HIS A 176 -25.35 -8.29 1.90
C HIS A 176 -23.82 -8.24 2.02
N THR A 177 -23.28 -8.80 3.09
CA THR A 177 -21.83 -8.87 3.31
C THR A 177 -21.49 -10.15 4.07
N ASN A 178 -20.22 -10.53 4.05
CA ASN A 178 -19.69 -11.70 4.73
C ASN A 178 -18.18 -11.54 4.91
N ASP A 179 -17.52 -12.54 5.48
CA ASP A 179 -16.08 -12.47 5.77
C ASP A 179 -15.21 -12.32 4.52
N ARG A 180 -15.65 -12.87 3.37
CA ARG A 180 -14.93 -12.67 2.11
C ARG A 180 -14.99 -11.22 1.66
N GLN A 181 -16.17 -10.62 1.72
CA GLN A 181 -16.34 -9.20 1.39
C GLN A 181 -15.61 -8.29 2.39
N ARG A 182 -15.58 -8.62 3.68
CA ARG A 182 -14.81 -7.87 4.70
C ARG A 182 -13.31 -7.93 4.42
N PHE A 183 -12.81 -9.07 3.93
CA PHE A 183 -11.42 -9.19 3.52
C PHE A 183 -11.13 -8.36 2.27
N ASP A 184 -12.04 -8.34 1.28
CA ASP A 184 -11.92 -7.45 0.12
C ASP A 184 -11.88 -5.99 0.55
N ASP A 185 -12.80 -5.58 1.44
CA ASP A 185 -12.87 -4.23 1.98
C ASP A 185 -11.55 -3.86 2.69
N LEU A 186 -10.93 -4.79 3.44
CA LEU A 186 -9.60 -4.61 4.04
C LEU A 186 -8.50 -4.41 2.97
N MET A 187 -8.51 -5.22 1.89
CA MET A 187 -7.54 -5.05 0.80
C MET A 187 -7.70 -3.69 0.13
N PHE A 188 -8.94 -3.22 -0.07
CA PHE A 188 -9.24 -1.87 -0.54
C PHE A 188 -8.71 -0.80 0.42
N THR A 189 -8.96 -0.93 1.73
CA THR A 189 -8.45 -0.01 2.75
C THR A 189 -6.93 0.10 2.71
N LEU A 190 -6.22 -1.03 2.66
CA LEU A 190 -4.75 -1.05 2.60
C LEU A 190 -4.22 -0.46 1.29
N HIS A 191 -4.86 -0.76 0.16
CA HIS A 191 -4.42 -0.30 -1.16
C HIS A 191 -4.66 1.20 -1.34
N PHE A 192 -5.85 1.69 -1.02
CA PHE A 192 -6.19 3.10 -1.13
C PHE A 192 -5.78 3.94 0.10
N MET A 193 -5.19 3.29 1.11
CA MET A 193 -4.78 3.92 2.37
C MET A 193 -5.89 4.76 3.01
N ASP A 194 -7.16 4.40 2.81
CA ASP A 194 -8.35 5.11 3.29
C ASP A 194 -8.83 4.48 4.60
N TYR A 195 -8.06 4.70 5.67
CA TYR A 195 -8.38 4.21 7.01
C TYR A 195 -9.54 4.98 7.67
N THR A 196 -9.95 6.09 7.06
CA THR A 196 -11.08 6.92 7.51
C THR A 196 -12.39 6.62 6.78
N SER A 197 -12.38 5.67 5.83
CA SER A 197 -13.56 5.24 5.07
C SER A 197 -14.30 6.39 4.36
N THR A 198 -13.55 7.36 3.85
CA THR A 198 -14.10 8.51 3.13
C THR A 198 -14.61 8.14 1.74
N GLY A 199 -14.06 7.08 1.14
CA GLY A 199 -14.38 6.64 -0.21
C GLY A 199 -13.78 7.53 -1.31
N PHE A 200 -12.85 8.41 -0.97
CA PHE A 200 -12.14 9.27 -1.94
C PHE A 200 -10.77 8.70 -2.27
N PHE A 201 -10.40 8.78 -3.55
CA PHE A 201 -9.08 8.35 -4.04
C PHE A 201 -7.95 9.31 -3.62
N ASN A 202 -8.25 10.58 -3.37
CA ASN A 202 -7.28 11.62 -2.99
C ASN A 202 -7.03 11.67 -1.48
N HIS A 203 -6.65 10.53 -0.87
CA HIS A 203 -6.39 10.49 0.56
C HIS A 203 -5.03 11.14 0.91
N PRO A 204 -4.89 11.91 2.01
CA PRO A 204 -3.64 12.59 2.37
C PRO A 204 -2.42 11.66 2.44
N LEU A 205 -2.60 10.42 2.90
CA LEU A 205 -1.51 9.44 2.96
C LEU A 205 -0.98 9.06 1.57
N ILE A 206 -1.87 8.87 0.58
CA ILE A 206 -1.45 8.62 -0.81
C ILE A 206 -0.65 9.80 -1.33
N VAL A 207 -1.12 11.03 -1.07
CA VAL A 207 -0.43 12.26 -1.52
C VAL A 207 0.98 12.34 -0.90
N ILE A 208 1.11 12.06 0.39
CA ILE A 208 2.42 12.03 1.08
C ILE A 208 3.34 10.98 0.44
N PHE A 209 2.85 9.75 0.18
CA PHE A 209 3.65 8.70 -0.44
C PHE A 209 3.98 8.99 -1.91
N ALA A 210 3.12 9.67 -2.66
CA ALA A 210 3.42 10.13 -4.02
C ALA A 210 4.57 11.14 -4.04
N ILE A 211 4.55 12.11 -3.12
CA ILE A 211 5.65 13.08 -2.94
C ILE A 211 6.93 12.35 -2.50
N ALA A 212 6.84 11.46 -1.50
CA ALA A 212 7.98 10.68 -1.01
C ALA A 212 8.62 9.82 -2.11
N THR A 213 7.81 9.17 -2.94
CA THR A 213 8.28 8.36 -4.08
C THR A 213 8.92 9.24 -5.15
N SER A 214 8.37 10.43 -5.39
CA SER A 214 8.97 11.41 -6.32
C SER A 214 10.35 11.86 -5.84
N LEU A 215 10.48 12.21 -4.55
CA LEU A 215 11.76 12.56 -3.92
C LEU A 215 12.75 11.39 -3.94
N LEU A 216 12.26 10.15 -3.78
CA LEU A 216 13.07 8.95 -3.90
C LEU A 216 13.63 8.79 -5.32
N ALA A 217 12.80 9.00 -6.35
CA ALA A 217 13.23 8.96 -7.75
C ALA A 217 14.27 10.03 -8.06
N PHE A 218 14.05 11.28 -7.65
CA PHE A 218 15.00 12.37 -7.85
C PHE A 218 16.34 12.13 -7.14
N SER A 219 16.29 11.71 -5.87
CA SER A 219 17.51 11.40 -5.11
C SER A 219 18.27 10.21 -5.70
N GLY A 220 17.56 9.17 -6.16
CA GLY A 220 18.16 8.04 -6.87
C GLY A 220 18.83 8.46 -8.17
N GLY A 221 18.16 9.29 -8.97
CA GLY A 221 18.72 9.86 -10.21
C GLY A 221 19.97 10.70 -9.95
N TYR A 222 19.96 11.57 -8.94
CA TYR A 222 21.13 12.33 -8.52
C TYR A 222 22.30 11.42 -8.09
N LEU A 223 22.04 10.40 -7.28
CA LEU A 223 23.06 9.45 -6.82
C LEU A 223 23.63 8.63 -7.98
N LEU A 224 22.79 8.25 -8.95
CA LEU A 224 23.20 7.56 -10.16
C LEU A 224 24.10 8.46 -11.01
N ILE A 225 23.67 9.70 -11.33
CA ILE A 225 24.46 10.64 -12.14
C ILE A 225 25.78 11.00 -11.45
N SER A 226 25.77 11.26 -10.14
CA SER A 226 26.98 11.55 -9.37
C SER A 226 27.94 10.35 -9.24
N ARG A 227 27.46 9.14 -9.55
CA ARG A 227 28.29 7.92 -9.66
C ARG A 227 28.76 7.68 -11.10
N SER A 228 27.92 7.98 -12.08
CA SER A 228 28.14 7.74 -13.51
C SER A 228 28.81 8.90 -14.22
N GLY A 229 29.44 9.83 -13.48
CA GLY A 229 30.26 10.88 -14.08
C GLY A 229 31.27 10.26 -15.06
N PRO A 230 31.47 10.85 -16.25
CA PRO A 230 32.33 10.25 -17.26
C PRO A 230 33.71 9.99 -16.64
N PRO A 231 34.33 8.81 -16.85
CA PRO A 231 35.75 8.67 -16.56
C PRO A 231 36.41 9.80 -17.33
N GLY A 232 37.08 10.72 -16.62
CA GLY A 232 37.71 11.86 -17.25
C GLY A 232 38.58 11.31 -18.37
N LYS A 233 38.19 11.56 -19.63
CA LYS A 233 39.04 11.32 -20.79
C LYS A 233 40.15 12.37 -20.80
N GLN A 234 40.93 12.42 -19.74
CA GLN A 234 42.31 12.86 -19.87
C GLN A 234 43.04 11.63 -20.36
N GLN A 235 43.77 11.78 -21.45
CA GLN A 235 44.60 10.75 -22.06
C GLN A 235 45.68 10.40 -21.03
N ALA A 236 45.35 9.51 -20.10
CA ALA A 236 46.18 9.23 -18.94
C ALA A 236 47.50 8.64 -19.44
N SER A 237 48.59 9.25 -19.00
CA SER A 237 49.92 8.85 -19.45
C SER A 237 50.18 7.38 -19.13
N PRO A 238 50.82 6.62 -20.04
CA PRO A 238 51.25 5.26 -19.75
C PRO A 238 52.20 5.28 -18.55
N CYS A 239 51.98 4.36 -17.61
CA CYS A 239 52.74 4.26 -16.37
C CYS A 239 53.03 2.78 -16.07
N LEU A 240 54.01 2.54 -15.19
CA LEU A 240 54.34 1.21 -14.71
C LEU A 240 53.93 1.08 -13.23
N LEU A 241 53.20 0.01 -12.93
CA LEU A 241 52.92 -0.40 -11.56
C LEU A 241 53.92 -1.49 -11.15
N THR A 242 54.80 -1.21 -10.21
CA THR A 242 55.73 -2.19 -9.63
C THR A 242 55.08 -2.89 -8.45
N VAL A 243 55.00 -4.21 -8.53
CA VAL A 243 54.43 -5.08 -7.50
C VAL A 243 55.55 -5.86 -6.82
N ASN A 244 55.75 -5.60 -5.52
CA ASN A 244 56.72 -6.30 -4.69
C ASN A 244 56.01 -7.39 -3.87
N PHE A 245 56.46 -8.64 -3.97
CA PHE A 245 55.93 -9.74 -3.18
C PHE A 245 56.76 -9.96 -1.91
N VAL A 246 56.12 -10.10 -0.76
CA VAL A 246 56.82 -10.28 0.53
C VAL A 246 57.55 -11.63 0.62
N SER A 247 57.17 -12.63 -0.19
CA SER A 247 57.67 -14.02 -0.07
C SER A 247 58.75 -14.41 -1.09
N GLY A 248 59.26 -13.47 -1.90
CA GLY A 248 60.30 -13.76 -2.90
C GLY A 248 60.85 -12.47 -3.49
N ALA A 249 62.16 -12.41 -3.72
CA ALA A 249 62.88 -11.21 -4.18
C ALA A 249 62.57 -10.79 -5.63
N GLU A 250 61.42 -11.18 -6.17
CA GLU A 250 60.97 -10.83 -7.52
C GLU A 250 59.93 -9.70 -7.46
N SER A 251 60.24 -8.61 -8.17
CA SER A 251 59.30 -7.53 -8.45
C SER A 251 58.80 -7.65 -9.88
N ILE A 252 57.49 -7.47 -10.07
CA ILE A 252 56.87 -7.49 -11.40
C ILE A 252 56.44 -6.07 -11.76
N SER A 253 56.84 -5.60 -12.94
CA SER A 253 56.40 -4.32 -13.49
C SER A 253 55.28 -4.54 -14.48
N LEU A 254 54.10 -3.99 -14.18
CA LEU A 254 52.89 -4.14 -14.98
C LEU A 254 52.59 -2.85 -15.75
N PRO A 255 52.36 -2.89 -17.07
CA PRO A 255 51.91 -1.72 -17.82
C PRO A 255 50.49 -1.35 -17.39
N ALA A 256 50.31 -0.06 -17.10
CA ALA A 256 49.07 0.52 -16.59
C ALA A 256 48.85 1.92 -17.16
N ARG A 257 47.64 2.45 -16.98
CA ARG A 257 47.36 3.87 -17.18
C ARG A 257 47.32 4.57 -15.84
N ALA A 258 47.69 5.84 -15.79
CA ALA A 258 47.72 6.60 -14.54
C ALA A 258 46.34 6.70 -13.85
N ASP A 259 45.24 6.61 -14.60
CA ASP A 259 43.85 6.64 -14.14
C ASP A 259 43.28 5.26 -13.78
N ASP A 260 43.93 4.16 -14.18
CA ASP A 260 43.52 2.83 -13.75
C ASP A 260 43.69 2.72 -12.23
N THR A 261 42.75 2.04 -11.58
CA THR A 261 42.93 1.68 -10.17
C THR A 261 43.92 0.53 -10.04
N VAL A 262 44.65 0.48 -8.92
CA VAL A 262 45.55 -0.64 -8.60
C VAL A 262 44.80 -1.98 -8.70
N PHE A 263 43.56 -2.05 -8.23
CA PHE A 263 42.72 -3.25 -8.32
C PHE A 263 42.46 -3.68 -9.78
N THR A 264 42.06 -2.74 -10.63
CA THR A 264 41.78 -3.03 -12.05
C THR A 264 43.04 -3.43 -12.81
N THR A 265 44.18 -2.78 -12.56
CA THR A 265 45.46 -3.12 -13.21
C THR A 265 45.91 -4.52 -12.82
N LEU A 266 45.88 -4.87 -11.53
CA LEU A 266 46.24 -6.21 -11.06
C LEU A 266 45.32 -7.27 -11.67
N SER A 267 44.01 -7.02 -11.69
CA SER A 267 43.04 -7.96 -12.26
C SER A 267 43.22 -8.17 -13.77
N LYS A 268 43.60 -7.13 -14.53
CA LYS A 268 43.90 -7.24 -15.98
C LYS A 268 45.10 -8.16 -16.24
N HIS A 269 46.06 -8.20 -15.32
CA HIS A 269 47.28 -9.00 -15.39
C HIS A 269 47.19 -10.31 -14.57
N GLY A 270 45.98 -10.77 -14.24
CA GLY A 270 45.75 -12.06 -13.58
C GLY A 270 46.07 -12.12 -12.09
N ILE A 271 46.35 -10.98 -11.44
CA ILE A 271 46.58 -10.88 -9.99
C ILE A 271 45.28 -10.45 -9.31
N HIS A 272 44.62 -11.38 -8.62
CA HIS A 272 43.35 -11.10 -7.97
C HIS A 272 43.53 -10.70 -6.50
N LEU A 273 43.13 -9.47 -6.18
CA LEU A 273 43.00 -9.04 -4.79
C LEU A 273 41.68 -9.57 -4.20
N PRO A 274 41.63 -9.85 -2.87
CA PRO A 274 40.39 -10.23 -2.22
C PRO A 274 39.32 -9.15 -2.40
N SER A 275 38.18 -9.50 -3.01
CA SER A 275 37.07 -8.56 -3.22
C SER A 275 35.73 -9.27 -3.37
N GLU A 276 34.68 -8.73 -2.72
CA GLU A 276 33.27 -9.13 -2.95
C GLU A 276 32.51 -8.14 -3.84
N CYS A 277 33.04 -6.91 -3.97
CA CYS A 277 32.35 -5.80 -4.61
C CYS A 277 32.87 -5.45 -6.01
N GLY A 278 33.78 -6.27 -6.57
CA GLY A 278 34.38 -6.03 -7.89
C GLY A 278 35.11 -4.68 -8.03
N GLY A 279 35.60 -4.11 -6.93
CA GLY A 279 36.26 -2.80 -6.93
C GLY A 279 35.33 -1.60 -6.62
N ALA A 280 34.05 -1.82 -6.32
CA ALA A 280 33.10 -0.74 -6.01
C ALA A 280 33.35 0.02 -4.68
N GLY A 281 34.33 -0.39 -3.87
CA GLY A 281 34.72 0.33 -2.64
C GLY A 281 33.84 0.07 -1.42
N THR A 282 32.97 -0.93 -1.44
CA THR A 282 31.99 -1.19 -0.36
C THR A 282 32.37 -2.29 0.61
N CYS A 283 33.36 -3.13 0.28
CA CYS A 283 33.71 -4.32 1.10
C CYS A 283 35.01 -4.17 1.92
N GLY A 284 35.87 -3.19 1.61
CA GLY A 284 37.13 -2.95 2.33
C GLY A 284 38.20 -4.08 2.27
N LYS A 285 38.04 -5.07 1.38
CA LYS A 285 38.90 -6.28 1.33
C LYS A 285 40.15 -6.15 0.45
N CYS A 286 40.14 -5.28 -0.56
CA CYS A 286 41.20 -5.13 -1.55
C CYS A 286 42.40 -4.35 -1.01
N ARG A 287 42.98 -4.79 0.11
CA ARG A 287 44.02 -4.07 0.84
C ARG A 287 45.38 -4.24 0.17
N VAL A 288 46.04 -3.12 -0.09
CA VAL A 288 47.40 -3.06 -0.64
C VAL A 288 48.24 -2.11 0.20
N GLN A 289 49.54 -2.35 0.30
CA GLN A 289 50.45 -1.40 0.92
C GLN A 289 51.09 -0.55 -0.17
N CYS A 290 50.81 0.75 -0.17
CA CYS A 290 51.37 1.69 -1.13
C CYS A 290 52.67 2.30 -0.58
N HIS A 291 53.72 2.40 -1.39
CA HIS A 291 54.96 3.05 -0.94
C HIS A 291 54.86 4.58 -0.98
N SER A 292 54.16 5.14 -1.96
CA SER A 292 53.80 6.55 -1.92
C SER A 292 52.75 6.79 -0.83
N ALA A 293 52.62 8.04 -0.38
CA ALA A 293 51.63 8.44 0.62
C ALA A 293 50.46 9.18 -0.05
N PRO A 294 49.61 8.50 -0.85
CA PRO A 294 48.48 9.16 -1.48
C PRO A 294 47.47 9.64 -0.42
N PRO A 295 46.74 10.72 -0.71
CA PRO A 295 45.71 11.25 0.19
C PRO A 295 44.64 10.19 0.46
N VAL A 296 44.22 10.10 1.72
CA VAL A 296 43.22 9.13 2.18
C VAL A 296 41.82 9.65 1.87
N ASN A 297 41.01 8.85 1.19
CA ASN A 297 39.62 9.23 0.87
C ASN A 297 38.61 8.79 1.96
N ASP A 298 37.38 9.27 1.87
CA ASP A 298 36.34 8.99 2.88
C ASP A 298 35.98 7.49 2.96
N ILE A 299 36.05 6.76 1.84
CA ILE A 299 35.79 5.32 1.77
C ILE A 299 36.86 4.54 2.53
N GLU A 300 38.12 4.96 2.40
CA GLU A 300 39.24 4.38 3.13
C GLU A 300 39.15 4.66 4.62
N LYS A 301 38.78 5.88 5.03
CA LYS A 301 38.54 6.20 6.44
C LYS A 301 37.41 5.36 7.05
N HIS A 302 36.43 4.96 6.25
CA HIS A 302 35.32 4.12 6.69
C HIS A 302 35.74 2.65 6.91
N HIS A 303 36.67 2.13 6.12
CA HIS A 303 37.04 0.71 6.13
C HIS A 303 38.40 0.38 6.76
N LEU A 304 39.29 1.36 6.89
CA LEU A 304 40.64 1.21 7.42
C LEU A 304 40.79 2.02 8.72
N ASN A 305 41.43 1.42 9.72
CA ASN A 305 41.73 2.12 10.96
C ASN A 305 43.00 2.99 10.84
N GLU A 306 43.21 3.88 11.81
CA GLU A 306 44.35 4.82 11.80
C GLU A 306 45.71 4.12 11.72
N ARG A 307 45.88 2.98 12.41
CA ARG A 307 47.13 2.19 12.35
C ARG A 307 47.39 1.64 10.95
N GLN A 308 46.36 1.16 10.27
CA GLN A 308 46.46 0.67 8.89
C GLN A 308 46.82 1.81 7.93
N LEU A 309 46.16 2.96 8.06
CA LEU A 309 46.44 4.14 7.25
C LEU A 309 47.87 4.66 7.48
N ALA A 310 48.34 4.66 8.73
CA ALA A 310 49.72 5.01 9.12
C ALA A 310 50.75 4.04 8.51
N ASN A 311 50.44 2.75 8.45
CA ASN A 311 51.25 1.72 7.79
C ASN A 311 51.13 1.73 6.25
N ARG A 312 50.57 2.79 5.67
CA ARG A 312 50.34 2.98 4.22
C ARG A 312 49.48 1.88 3.58
N ILE A 313 48.62 1.24 4.36
CA ILE A 313 47.59 0.37 3.81
C ILE A 313 46.52 1.24 3.17
N ARG A 314 46.12 0.86 1.96
CA ARG A 314 45.11 1.53 1.14
C ARG A 314 44.19 0.48 0.52
N LEU A 315 43.04 0.94 0.03
CA LEU A 315 42.16 0.08 -0.77
C LEU A 315 42.56 0.18 -2.24
N GLY A 316 43.01 -0.92 -2.84
CA GLY A 316 43.47 -0.96 -4.22
C GLY A 316 42.42 -0.52 -5.24
N CYS A 317 41.12 -0.62 -4.91
CA CYS A 317 40.06 -0.11 -5.79
C CYS A 317 39.79 1.39 -5.66
N GLN A 318 40.43 2.06 -4.70
CA GLN A 318 40.31 3.49 -4.47
C GLN A 318 41.58 4.25 -4.86
N GLN A 319 42.68 3.54 -5.11
CA GLN A 319 43.97 4.12 -5.45
C GLN A 319 44.22 4.03 -6.94
N GLU A 320 44.46 5.17 -7.56
CA GLU A 320 44.93 5.32 -8.94
C GLU A 320 46.42 4.95 -9.03
N VAL A 321 46.82 4.25 -10.08
CA VAL A 321 48.22 3.87 -10.31
C VAL A 321 49.12 5.10 -10.43
N GLY A 322 48.63 6.20 -11.02
CA GLY A 322 49.38 7.45 -11.13
C GLY A 322 49.82 8.03 -9.78
N LYS A 323 49.04 7.77 -8.72
CA LYS A 323 49.34 8.19 -7.34
C LYS A 323 50.09 7.11 -6.55
N CYS A 324 49.95 5.84 -6.95
CA CYS A 324 50.52 4.67 -6.29
C CYS A 324 51.20 3.73 -7.28
N GLN A 325 52.45 4.04 -7.65
CA GLN A 325 53.20 3.29 -8.66
C GLN A 325 53.95 2.08 -8.09
N GLN A 326 54.11 1.99 -6.77
CA GLN A 326 54.82 0.89 -6.11
C GLN A 326 54.00 0.35 -4.95
N ILE A 327 53.66 -0.93 -5.02
CA ILE A 327 52.86 -1.62 -4.00
C ILE A 327 53.56 -2.87 -3.48
N THR A 328 53.25 -3.22 -2.23
CA THR A 328 53.63 -4.51 -1.64
C THR A 328 52.39 -5.39 -1.45
N LEU A 329 52.48 -6.62 -1.93
CA LEU A 329 51.48 -7.66 -1.72
C LEU A 329 52.05 -8.81 -0.89
N ARG A 330 51.30 -9.24 0.12
CA ARG A 330 51.57 -10.51 0.80
C ARG A 330 50.99 -11.61 -0.07
N LYS A 331 51.86 -12.44 -0.67
CA LYS A 331 51.43 -13.63 -1.42
C LYS A 331 50.64 -14.52 -0.45
N ARG A 332 49.41 -14.88 -0.85
CA ARG A 332 48.67 -15.97 -0.23
C ARG A 332 48.98 -17.25 -1.00
#